data_AF-A0A7K4AVT9-F1
#
_entry.id   AF-A0A7K4AVT9-F1
#
_cell.length_a   1.000
_cell.length_b   1.000
_cell.length_c   1.000
_cell.angle_alpha   90.00
_cell.angle_beta   90.00
_cell.angle_gamma   90.00
#
_symmetry.space_group_name_H-M   'P 1'
#
loop_
_entity.id
_entity.type
_entity.pdbx_description
1 polymer ?
#
loop_
_entity_poly.entity_id
_entity_poly.type
_entity_poly.pdbx_seq_one_letter_code
_entity_poly.pdbx_strand_id
1 'polypeptide(L)' 'METTISNDKVFFAWAEQTCTHFEISEHMRKSTDVMDRAIAKRIMQIAGVEKSD' A
#
# COMPACT_ATOMS: atom_id res chain seq x y z
N MET A 1 3.16 24.56 6.82
CA MET A 1 2.33 23.39 6.44
C MET A 1 3.20 22.50 5.55
N GLU A 2 4.08 21.70 6.15
CA GLU A 2 5.09 20.87 5.46
C GLU A 2 4.99 19.37 5.83
N THR A 3 4.00 19.01 6.65
CA THR A 3 3.87 17.66 7.23
C THR A 3 3.34 16.63 6.24
N THR A 4 2.53 17.05 5.27
CA THR A 4 1.88 16.14 4.30
C THR A 4 2.90 15.46 3.38
N ILE A 5 3.89 16.20 2.89
CA ILE A 5 4.93 15.68 1.97
C ILE A 5 5.85 14.68 2.69
N SER A 6 6.11 14.89 3.98
CA SER A 6 6.94 13.98 4.77
C SER A 6 6.23 12.64 5.01
N ASN A 7 4.94 12.67 5.32
CA ASN A 7 4.17 11.46 5.58
C ASN A 7 3.99 10.60 4.32
N ASP A 8 3.78 11.24 3.17
CA ASP A 8 3.64 10.52 1.90
C ASP A 8 4.94 9.79 1.54
N LYS A 9 6.11 10.43 1.70
CA LYS A 9 7.41 9.77 1.45
C LYS A 9 7.64 8.57 2.37
N VAL A 10 7.26 8.68 3.64
CA VAL A 10 7.35 7.58 4.61
C VAL A 10 6.42 6.43 4.21
N PHE A 11 5.21 6.75 3.75
CA PHE A 11 4.27 5.75 3.25
C PHE A 11 4.78 5.04 2.00
N PHE A 12 5.34 5.76 1.03
CA PHE A 12 5.91 5.16 -0.18
C PHE A 12 7.06 4.20 0.14
N ALA A 13 8.00 4.60 1.01
CA ALA A 13 9.12 3.75 1.40
C ALA A 13 8.67 2.51 2.19
N TRP A 14 7.69 2.66 3.09
CA TRP A 14 7.08 1.53 3.80
C TRP A 14 6.31 0.62 2.85
N ALA A 15 5.58 1.17 1.89
CA ALA A 15 4.83 0.41 0.89
C ALA A 15 5.76 -0.41 -0.01
N GLU A 16 6.86 0.16 -0.50
CA GLU A 16 7.87 -0.59 -1.28
C GLU A 16 8.48 -1.74 -0.47
N GLN A 17 8.85 -1.50 0.79
CA GLN A 17 9.36 -2.57 1.67
C GLN A 17 8.29 -3.63 1.92
N THR A 18 7.05 -3.24 2.20
CA THR A 18 5.95 -4.17 2.48
C THR A 18 5.58 -4.99 1.25
N CYS A 19 5.74 -4.43 0.04
CA CYS A 19 5.45 -5.16 -1.20
C CYS A 19 6.47 -6.28 -1.50
N THR A 20 7.64 -6.28 -0.85
CA THR A 20 8.53 -7.46 -0.87
C THR A 20 7.92 -8.67 -0.15
N HIS A 21 6.93 -8.43 0.73
CA HIS A 21 6.10 -9.45 1.37
C HIS A 21 4.70 -9.50 0.73
N PHE A 22 4.68 -9.86 -0.56
CA PHE A 22 3.47 -9.91 -1.39
C PHE A 22 2.29 -10.66 -0.76
N GLU A 23 2.61 -11.70 0.02
CA GLU A 23 1.65 -12.56 0.73
C GLU A 23 0.81 -11.78 1.76
N ILE A 24 1.39 -10.79 2.45
CA ILE A 24 0.69 -9.94 3.42
C ILE A 24 -0.33 -9.06 2.69
N SER A 25 0.08 -8.45 1.58
CA SER A 25 -0.80 -7.60 0.78
C SER A 25 -1.94 -8.39 0.17
N GLU A 26 -1.69 -9.63 -0.28
CA GLU A 26 -2.75 -10.53 -0.76
C GLU A 26 -3.73 -10.93 0.35
N HIS A 27 -3.24 -11.15 1.57
CA HIS A 27 -4.06 -11.45 2.73
C HIS A 27 -4.96 -10.26 3.10
N MET A 28 -4.39 -9.05 3.12
CA MET A 28 -5.14 -7.81 3.38
C MET A 28 -6.19 -7.53 2.31
N ARG A 29 -5.91 -7.88 1.04
CA ARG A 29 -6.90 -7.76 -0.06
C ARG A 29 -8.11 -8.67 0.14
N LYS A 30 -7.95 -9.78 0.86
CA LYS A 30 -9.02 -10.72 1.24
C LYS A 30 -9.63 -10.40 2.61
N SER A 31 -9.16 -9.34 3.30
CA SER A 31 -9.70 -8.90 4.59
C SER A 31 -11.15 -8.47 4.46
N THR A 32 -11.95 -8.72 5.50
CA THR A 32 -13.30 -8.19 5.64
C THR A 32 -13.31 -6.70 5.95
N ASP A 33 -12.19 -6.15 6.42
CA ASP A 33 -12.03 -4.73 6.69
C ASP A 33 -11.83 -3.94 5.38
N VAL A 34 -12.58 -2.85 5.23
CA VAL A 34 -12.52 -2.00 4.03
C VAL A 34 -11.19 -1.22 3.95
N MET A 35 -10.64 -0.81 5.09
CA MET A 35 -9.38 -0.08 5.19
C MET A 35 -8.21 -0.96 4.82
N ASP A 36 -8.18 -2.21 5.30
CA ASP A 36 -7.14 -3.18 4.93
C ASP A 36 -7.08 -3.38 3.41
N ARG A 37 -8.25 -3.55 2.77
CA ARG A 37 -8.34 -3.70 1.31
C ARG A 37 -7.88 -2.45 0.58
N ALA A 38 -8.24 -1.26 1.05
CA ALA A 38 -7.84 0.00 0.45
C ALA A 38 -6.33 0.23 0.57
N ILE A 39 -5.74 -0.09 1.73
CA ILE A 39 -4.30 -0.01 1.98
C ILE A 39 -3.56 -1.00 1.09
N ALA A 40 -3.98 -2.26 1.04
CA ALA A 40 -3.39 -3.29 0.19
C ALA A 40 -3.40 -2.89 -1.29
N LYS A 41 -4.55 -2.39 -1.78
CA LYS A 41 -4.67 -1.90 -3.15
C LYS A 41 -3.70 -0.75 -3.42
N ARG A 42 -3.59 0.20 -2.49
CA ARG A 42 -2.70 1.35 -2.63
C ARG A 42 -1.23 0.93 -2.66
N ILE A 43 -0.83 -0.01 -1.81
CA ILE A 43 0.53 -0.58 -1.79
C ILE A 43 0.84 -1.30 -3.11
N MET A 44 -0.06 -2.16 -3.59
CA MET A 44 0.10 -2.90 -4.85
C MET A 44 0.17 -1.97 -6.07
N GLN A 45 -0.60 -0.89 -6.09
CA GLN A 45 -0.51 0.14 -7.13
C GLN A 45 0.85 0.86 -7.12
N ILE A 46 1.34 1.23 -5.94
CA ILE A 46 2.64 1.91 -5.79
C ILE A 46 3.79 1.03 -6.25
N ALA A 47 3.76 -0.25 -5.91
CA ALA A 47 4.78 -1.21 -6.33
C ALA A 47 4.69 -1.62 -7.81
N GLY A 48 3.74 -1.08 -8.58
CA GLY A 48 3.56 -1.41 -10.00
C GLY A 48 2.99 -2.81 -10.26
N VAL A 49 2.46 -3.46 -9.23
CA VAL A 49 1.90 -4.81 -9.27
C VAL A 49 0.48 -4.82 -9.84
N GLU A 50 -0.32 -3.82 -9.49
CA GLU A 50 -1.70 -3.68 -9.96
C GLU A 50 -1.81 -2.38 -10.77
N LYS A 51 -2.21 -2.48 -12.05
CA LYS A 51 -2.49 -1.29 -12.87
C LYS A 51 -3.78 -0.64 -12.38
N SER A 52 -3.72 0.66 -12.13
CA SER A 52 -4.91 1.49 -11.97
C SER A 52 -5.65 1.51 -13.31
N ASP A 53 -6.80 0.82 -13.36
CA ASP A 53 -7.82 1.01 -14.40
C ASP A 53 -8.53 2.36 -14.18
#